data_AF-A0A3S0R3A4-F1
#
_entry.id   AF-A0A3S0R3A4-F1
#
_cell.length_a   1.000
_cell.length_b   1.000
_cell.length_c   1.000
_cell.angle_alpha   90.00
_cell.angle_beta   90.00
_cell.angle_gamma   90.00
#
_symmetry.space_group_name_H-M   'P 1'
#
loop_
_entity.id
_entity.type
_entity.pdbx_description
1 polymer ?
#
loop_
_entity_poly.entity_id
_entity_poly.type
_entity_poly.pdbx_seq_one_letter_code
_entity_poly.pdbx_strand_id
1 'polypeptide(L)'
;MSNHVHVVLHVDPQAVKDWSDGEVAERWVRLFPVRIEDSIDERLCQEKAQRLQGDPERMAELRHRLGDLSWFMRCLNEPIARQANREDGCTGRFWEGRFKCQALLDESAVLACMAYVDLNPIRAGMVVDLAASEHTSIHHRLQRAEARTISLSTALRPLAGMRLAPAQSLQTIDYLELVRLEWTNRAGGQAWSHRIGGPFGAIPAWFTRAAMALPNAGY
;
A
#
# COMPACT_ATOMS: atom_id res chain seq x y z
N MET A 1 3.98 12.19 12.41
CA MET A 1 3.11 11.32 11.58
C MET A 1 2.77 11.96 10.25
N SER A 2 2.65 13.29 10.16
CA SER A 2 2.52 14.01 8.88
C SER A 2 3.75 13.92 7.96
N ASN A 3 4.87 13.35 8.41
CA ASN A 3 6.15 13.32 7.72
C ASN A 3 6.73 11.90 7.55
N HIS A 4 5.91 10.85 7.65
CA HIS A 4 6.37 9.45 7.51
C HIS A 4 5.58 8.73 6.43
N VAL A 5 6.22 7.77 5.77
CA VAL A 5 5.58 6.85 4.82
C VAL A 5 5.64 5.43 5.39
N HIS A 6 4.48 4.79 5.48
CA HIS A 6 4.35 3.40 5.88
C HIS A 6 3.79 2.58 4.72
N VAL A 7 4.44 1.48 4.38
CA VAL A 7 4.00 0.59 3.30
C VAL A 7 4.04 -0.85 3.79
N VAL A 8 2.95 -1.58 3.57
CA VAL A 8 2.90 -3.04 3.75
C VAL A 8 3.04 -3.65 2.37
N LEU A 9 4.10 -4.45 2.17
CA LEU A 9 4.46 -5.01 0.88
C LEU A 9 4.49 -6.53 0.96
N HIS A 10 4.01 -7.17 -0.09
CA HIS A 10 4.32 -8.55 -0.37
C HIS A 10 5.47 -8.59 -1.38
N VAL A 11 6.56 -9.25 -1.02
CA VAL A 11 7.74 -9.39 -1.87
C VAL A 11 7.82 -10.85 -2.33
N ASP A 12 7.82 -11.05 -3.64
CA ASP A 12 8.06 -12.35 -4.26
C ASP A 12 9.32 -12.28 -5.14
N PRO A 13 10.49 -12.65 -4.59
CA PRO A 13 11.73 -12.68 -5.36
C PRO A 13 11.77 -13.78 -6.42
N GLN A 14 10.91 -14.81 -6.32
CA GLN A 14 10.88 -15.90 -7.30
C GLN A 14 10.12 -15.49 -8.55
N ALA A 15 9.07 -14.67 -8.43
CA ALA A 15 8.33 -14.16 -9.58
C ALA A 15 9.22 -13.50 -10.63
N VAL A 16 10.31 -12.85 -10.21
CA VAL A 16 11.25 -12.17 -11.10
C VAL A 16 12.16 -13.14 -11.86
N LYS A 17 12.33 -14.37 -11.37
CA LYS A 17 13.10 -15.41 -12.07
C LYS A 17 12.34 -15.98 -13.26
N ASP A 18 11.01 -16.02 -13.17
CA ASP A 18 10.15 -16.60 -14.20
C ASP A 18 9.94 -15.66 -15.40
N TRP A 19 10.31 -14.38 -15.27
CA TRP A 19 10.16 -13.41 -16.36
C TRP A 19 11.13 -13.71 -17.51
N SER A 20 10.67 -13.51 -18.74
CA SER A 20 11.58 -13.44 -19.89
C SER A 20 12.47 -12.20 -19.83
N ASP A 21 13.56 -12.19 -20.61
CA ASP A 21 14.42 -11.01 -20.72
C ASP A 21 13.68 -9.81 -21.34
N GLY A 22 12.75 -10.06 -22.28
CA GLY A 22 11.85 -9.02 -22.78
C GLY A 22 11.02 -8.39 -21.67
N GLU A 23 10.42 -9.22 -20.81
CA GLU A 23 9.61 -8.76 -19.68
C GLU A 23 10.41 -7.95 -18.64
N VAL A 24 11.65 -8.35 -18.35
CA VAL A 24 12.56 -7.61 -17.46
C VAL A 24 12.90 -6.26 -18.08
N ALA A 25 13.25 -6.23 -19.37
CA ALA A 25 13.61 -5.00 -20.07
C ALA A 25 12.43 -4.02 -20.14
N GLU A 26 11.23 -4.49 -20.50
CA GLU A 26 10.01 -3.69 -20.55
C GLU A 26 9.66 -3.07 -19.19
N ARG A 27 9.67 -3.89 -18.12
CA ARG A 27 9.39 -3.41 -16.75
C ARG A 27 10.43 -2.37 -16.31
N TRP A 28 11.70 -2.61 -16.63
CA TRP A 28 12.78 -1.66 -16.32
C TRP A 28 12.60 -0.33 -17.06
N VAL A 29 12.30 -0.37 -18.35
CA VAL A 29 12.07 0.84 -19.16
C VAL A 29 10.82 1.59 -18.71
N ARG A 30 9.78 0.89 -18.24
CA ARG A 30 8.60 1.54 -17.65
C ARG A 30 8.92 2.33 -16.38
N LEU A 31 9.85 1.83 -15.55
CA LEU A 31 10.33 2.55 -14.35
C LEU A 31 11.28 3.69 -14.71
N PHE A 32 12.09 3.51 -15.75
CA PHE A 32 13.11 4.47 -16.19
C PHE A 32 12.96 4.79 -17.67
N PRO A 33 11.87 5.49 -18.05
CA PRO A 33 11.60 5.79 -19.46
C PRO A 33 12.62 6.78 -20.02
N VAL A 34 12.81 6.74 -21.34
CA VAL A 34 13.52 7.81 -22.06
C VAL A 34 12.57 9.00 -22.15
N ARG A 35 13.05 10.18 -21.74
CA ARG A 35 12.28 11.43 -21.80
C ARG A 35 12.97 12.45 -22.72
N ILE A 36 12.17 13.15 -23.52
CA ILE A 36 12.56 14.31 -24.33
C ILE A 36 11.58 15.43 -23.99
N GLU A 37 12.12 16.59 -23.57
CA GLU A 37 11.30 17.77 -23.21
C GLU A 37 10.12 17.41 -22.29
N ASP A 38 10.43 16.64 -21.23
CA ASP A 38 9.50 16.11 -20.22
C ASP A 38 8.43 15.12 -20.70
N SER A 39 8.35 14.82 -22.00
CA SER A 39 7.51 13.77 -22.57
C SER A 39 8.23 12.42 -22.65
N ILE A 40 7.49 11.32 -22.56
CA ILE A 40 8.04 9.97 -22.76
C ILE A 40 8.11 9.69 -24.26
N ASP A 41 9.30 9.34 -24.76
CA ASP A 41 9.48 8.89 -26.15
C ASP A 41 9.33 7.37 -26.21
N GLU A 42 8.19 6.90 -26.73
CA GLU A 42 7.87 5.48 -26.82
C GLU A 42 8.83 4.70 -27.73
N ARG A 43 9.25 5.30 -28.84
CA ARG A 43 10.17 4.65 -29.80
C ARG A 43 11.54 4.44 -29.15
N LEU A 44 12.09 5.46 -28.48
CA LEU A 44 13.37 5.33 -27.79
C LEU A 44 13.27 4.40 -26.58
N CYS A 45 12.12 4.32 -25.92
CA CYS A 45 11.86 3.32 -24.88
C CYS A 45 11.91 1.89 -25.45
N GLN A 46 11.28 1.64 -26.60
CA GLN A 46 11.34 0.35 -27.29
C GLN A 46 12.77 -0.01 -27.71
N GLU A 47 13.50 0.93 -28.31
CA GLU A 47 14.91 0.73 -28.67
C GLU A 47 15.78 0.43 -27.45
N LYS A 48 15.56 1.14 -26.33
CA LYS A 48 16.26 0.89 -25.07
C LYS A 48 15.96 -0.52 -24.56
N ALA A 49 14.71 -0.97 -24.59
CA ALA A 49 14.34 -2.32 -24.16
C ALA A 49 15.00 -3.40 -25.03
N GLN A 50 15.09 -3.19 -26.34
CA GLN A 50 15.78 -4.10 -27.26
C GLN A 50 17.29 -4.13 -27.01
N ARG A 51 17.93 -2.97 -26.84
CA ARG A 51 19.38 -2.88 -26.53
C ARG A 51 19.73 -3.60 -25.24
N LEU A 52 18.89 -3.47 -24.20
CA LEU A 52 19.10 -4.15 -22.92
C LEU A 52 19.09 -5.68 -23.08
N GLN A 53 18.20 -6.23 -23.91
CA GLN A 53 18.14 -7.67 -24.16
C GLN A 53 19.40 -8.22 -24.86
N GLY A 54 20.18 -7.37 -25.53
CA GLY A 54 21.46 -7.73 -26.14
C GLY A 54 22.63 -7.80 -25.16
N ASP A 55 22.43 -7.47 -23.88
CA ASP A 55 23.46 -7.43 -22.83
C ASP A 55 23.08 -8.35 -21.66
N PRO A 56 23.54 -9.62 -21.67
CA PRO A 56 23.18 -10.60 -20.65
C PRO A 56 23.61 -10.22 -19.22
N GLU A 57 24.78 -9.59 -19.06
CA GLU A 57 25.26 -9.16 -17.75
C GLU A 57 24.36 -8.08 -17.18
N ARG A 58 23.99 -7.11 -18.03
CA ARG A 58 23.04 -6.07 -17.64
C ARG A 58 21.68 -6.65 -17.32
N MET A 59 21.17 -7.60 -18.11
CA MET A 59 19.87 -8.23 -17.85
C MET A 59 19.84 -8.96 -16.51
N ALA A 60 20.90 -9.70 -16.16
CA ALA A 60 21.01 -10.36 -14.87
C ALA A 60 20.98 -9.36 -13.70
N GLU A 61 21.68 -8.23 -13.85
CA GLU A 61 21.65 -7.14 -12.87
C GLU A 61 20.25 -6.53 -12.74
N LEU A 62 19.61 -6.18 -13.86
CA LEU A 62 18.27 -5.59 -13.85
C LEU A 62 17.24 -6.51 -13.21
N ARG A 63 17.32 -7.81 -13.51
CA ARG A 63 16.48 -8.85 -12.90
C ARG A 63 16.65 -8.87 -11.37
N HIS A 64 17.90 -8.84 -10.88
CA HIS A 64 18.14 -8.75 -9.44
C HIS A 64 17.54 -7.48 -8.83
N ARG A 65 17.74 -6.31 -9.47
CA ARG A 65 17.24 -5.02 -8.98
C ARG A 65 15.71 -4.96 -8.93
N LEU A 66 15.02 -5.56 -9.90
CA LEU A 66 13.54 -5.57 -9.93
C LEU A 66 12.93 -6.44 -8.83
N GLY A 67 13.69 -7.41 -8.29
CA GLY A 67 13.27 -8.23 -7.15
C GLY A 67 13.77 -7.75 -5.79
N ASP A 68 14.49 -6.62 -5.73
CA ASP A 68 15.15 -6.15 -4.52
C ASP A 68 14.35 -5.03 -3.80
N LEU A 69 14.08 -5.25 -2.51
CA LEU A 69 13.32 -4.30 -1.69
C LEU A 69 14.04 -2.95 -1.54
N SER A 70 15.37 -2.93 -1.47
CA SER A 70 16.13 -1.69 -1.33
C SER A 70 16.05 -0.85 -2.62
N TRP A 71 16.05 -1.50 -3.78
CA TRP A 71 15.78 -0.86 -5.06
C TRP A 71 14.36 -0.34 -5.16
N PHE A 72 13.36 -1.10 -4.71
CA PHE A 72 11.98 -0.59 -4.59
C PHE A 72 11.93 0.69 -3.75
N MET A 73 12.48 0.66 -2.53
CA MET A 73 12.48 1.81 -1.63
C MET A 73 13.24 2.99 -2.21
N ARG A 74 14.35 2.75 -2.93
CA ARG A 74 15.08 3.81 -3.64
C ARG A 74 14.21 4.47 -4.71
N CYS A 75 13.52 3.67 -5.52
CA CYS A 75 12.64 4.18 -6.58
C CYS A 75 11.41 4.92 -6.03
N LEU A 76 10.94 4.56 -4.85
CA LEU A 76 9.87 5.27 -4.15
C LEU A 76 10.37 6.60 -3.56
N ASN A 77 11.49 6.55 -2.85
CA ASN A 77 11.95 7.67 -2.01
C ASN A 77 12.64 8.79 -2.79
N GLU A 78 13.39 8.46 -3.86
CA GLU A 78 14.18 9.45 -4.60
C GLU A 78 13.30 10.49 -5.32
N PRO A 79 12.26 10.11 -6.08
CA PRO A 79 11.41 11.10 -6.75
C PRO A 79 10.68 12.01 -5.77
N ILE A 80 10.23 11.48 -4.63
CA ILE A 80 9.56 12.25 -3.56
C ILE A 80 10.54 13.27 -2.97
N ALA A 81 11.73 12.84 -2.58
CA ALA A 81 12.75 13.73 -2.03
C ALA A 81 13.13 14.84 -3.01
N ARG A 82 13.31 14.49 -4.28
CA ARG A 82 13.65 15.45 -5.33
C ARG A 82 12.52 16.44 -5.57
N GLN A 83 11.26 16.00 -5.56
CA GLN A 83 10.11 16.88 -5.72
C GLN A 83 9.97 17.83 -4.53
N ALA A 84 10.01 17.33 -3.30
CA ALA A 84 9.89 18.15 -2.10
C ALA A 84 11.00 19.21 -2.01
N ASN A 85 12.25 18.82 -2.26
CA ASN A 85 13.36 19.77 -2.29
C ASN A 85 13.17 20.88 -3.34
N ARG A 86 12.60 20.55 -4.51
CA ARG A 86 12.30 21.55 -5.55
C ARG A 86 11.18 22.49 -5.12
N GLU A 87 10.11 21.96 -4.52
CA GLU A 87 8.99 22.74 -4.00
C GLU A 87 9.44 23.72 -2.91
N ASP A 88 10.35 23.29 -2.04
CA ASP A 88 10.92 24.10 -0.96
C ASP A 88 12.12 24.97 -1.39
N GLY A 89 12.53 24.90 -2.66
CA GLY A 89 13.69 25.64 -3.18
C GLY A 89 15.01 25.31 -2.48
N CYS A 90 15.12 24.10 -1.89
CA CYS A 90 16.27 23.69 -1.09
C CYS A 90 17.02 22.51 -1.71
N THR A 91 18.17 22.19 -1.12
CA THR A 91 18.96 21.01 -1.48
C THR A 91 19.35 20.27 -0.21
N GLY A 92 19.57 18.95 -0.31
CA GLY A 92 20.01 18.14 0.83
C GLY A 92 19.15 16.90 1.06
N ARG A 93 19.25 16.35 2.26
CA ARG A 93 18.55 15.13 2.66
C ARG A 93 17.11 15.44 3.06
N PHE A 94 16.16 14.86 2.34
CA PHE A 94 14.74 14.88 2.70
C PHE A 94 14.40 13.80 3.75
N TRP A 95 14.96 12.60 3.61
CA TRP A 95 14.71 11.48 4.53
C TRP A 95 15.74 11.41 5.66
N GLU A 96 15.28 11.07 6.88
CA GLU A 96 16.09 11.01 8.11
C GLU A 96 17.20 9.92 8.08
N GLY A 97 17.07 8.91 7.21
CA GLY A 97 18.08 7.86 7.09
C GLY A 97 17.63 6.64 6.29
N ARG A 98 18.12 5.46 6.71
CA ARG A 98 17.73 4.16 6.12
C ARG A 98 16.28 3.84 6.50
N PHE A 99 15.56 3.18 5.59
CA PHE A 99 14.22 2.67 5.90
C PHE A 99 14.31 1.53 6.93
N LYS A 100 13.28 1.40 7.76
CA LYS A 100 13.10 0.25 8.66
C LYS A 100 12.18 -0.76 7.98
N CYS A 101 12.55 -2.03 8.04
CA CYS A 101 11.75 -3.12 7.48
C CYS A 101 11.59 -4.21 8.52
N GLN A 102 10.36 -4.67 8.72
CA GLN A 102 10.01 -5.78 9.60
C GLN A 102 9.33 -6.86 8.76
N ALA A 103 9.87 -8.08 8.79
CA ALA A 103 9.22 -9.22 8.15
C ALA A 103 7.95 -9.60 8.93
N LEU A 104 6.85 -9.79 8.21
CA LEU A 104 5.57 -10.26 8.74
C LEU A 104 5.43 -11.72 8.28
N LEU A 105 5.47 -12.64 9.23
CA LEU A 105 5.67 -14.07 8.96
C LEU A 105 4.35 -14.86 8.87
N ASP A 106 3.24 -14.25 9.26
CA ASP A 106 1.91 -14.84 9.23
C ASP A 106 0.86 -13.77 8.91
N GLU A 107 -0.34 -14.23 8.58
CA GLU A 107 -1.43 -13.35 8.16
C GLU A 107 -1.99 -12.48 9.29
N SER A 108 -1.96 -12.98 10.53
CA SER A 108 -2.40 -12.18 11.68
C SER A 108 -1.47 -10.99 11.86
N ALA A 109 -0.16 -11.17 11.70
CA ALA A 109 0.83 -10.11 11.71
C ALA A 109 0.64 -9.13 10.55
N VAL A 110 0.29 -9.62 9.36
CA VAL A 110 -0.03 -8.75 8.19
C VAL A 110 -1.25 -7.89 8.50
N LEU A 111 -2.37 -8.48 8.91
CA LEU A 111 -3.61 -7.75 9.19
C LEU A 111 -3.45 -6.77 10.35
N ALA A 112 -2.76 -7.16 11.42
CA ALA A 112 -2.45 -6.28 12.53
C ALA A 112 -1.58 -5.09 12.11
N CYS A 113 -0.58 -5.31 11.24
CA CYS A 113 0.27 -4.25 10.72
C CYS A 113 -0.51 -3.29 9.80
N MET A 114 -1.36 -3.83 8.91
CA MET A 114 -2.21 -3.02 8.04
C MET A 114 -3.16 -2.12 8.86
N ALA A 115 -3.86 -2.70 9.84
CA ALA A 115 -4.74 -1.96 10.74
C ALA A 115 -3.98 -0.91 11.56
N TYR A 116 -2.77 -1.25 12.05
CA TYR A 116 -1.89 -0.31 12.73
C TYR A 116 -1.55 0.91 11.86
N VAL A 117 -1.19 0.68 10.60
CA VAL A 117 -0.86 1.75 9.64
C VAL A 117 -2.07 2.60 9.30
N ASP A 118 -3.25 1.99 9.12
CA ASP A 118 -4.48 2.73 8.83
C ASP A 118 -4.95 3.58 10.03
N LEU A 119 -4.71 3.12 11.26
CA LEU A 119 -5.07 3.82 12.49
C LEU A 119 -4.03 4.85 12.95
N ASN A 120 -2.88 4.91 12.30
CA ASN A 120 -1.79 5.77 12.72
C ASN A 120 -2.16 7.26 12.77
N PRO A 121 -2.83 7.85 11.76
CA PRO A 121 -3.28 9.26 11.84
C PRO A 121 -4.21 9.54 13.00
N ILE A 122 -5.10 8.61 13.36
CA ILE A 122 -5.96 8.72 14.55
C ILE A 122 -5.12 8.67 15.82
N ARG A 123 -4.19 7.72 15.91
CA ARG A 123 -3.29 7.58 17.07
C ARG A 123 -2.38 8.79 17.27
N ALA A 124 -2.05 9.49 16.18
CA ALA A 124 -1.29 10.73 16.20
C ALA A 124 -2.13 11.95 16.60
N GLY A 125 -3.45 11.80 16.76
CA GLY A 125 -4.37 12.90 17.00
C GLY A 125 -4.55 13.83 15.79
N MET A 126 -4.18 13.39 14.58
CA MET A 126 -4.31 14.21 13.37
C MET A 126 -5.75 14.26 12.86
N VAL A 127 -6.49 13.16 13.04
CA VAL A 127 -7.88 13.01 12.63
C VAL A 127 -8.64 12.21 13.68
N VAL A 128 -9.95 12.44 13.79
CA VAL A 128 -10.83 11.71 14.74
C VAL A 128 -11.63 10.60 14.07
N ASP A 129 -11.59 10.54 12.73
CA ASP A 129 -12.35 9.59 11.91
C ASP A 129 -11.46 9.02 10.81
N LEU A 130 -11.68 7.74 10.48
CA LEU A 130 -11.00 7.02 9.40
C LEU A 130 -11.32 7.65 8.04
N ALA A 131 -12.54 8.16 7.85
CA ALA A 131 -12.93 8.83 6.62
C ALA A 131 -12.19 10.17 6.41
N ALA A 132 -11.66 10.79 7.46
CA ALA A 132 -10.85 12.01 7.35
C ALA A 132 -9.36 11.73 7.10
N SER A 133 -8.93 10.47 7.10
CA SER A 133 -7.53 10.07 6.99
C SER A 133 -7.06 9.96 5.52
N GLU A 134 -7.07 11.08 4.78
CA GLU A 134 -6.98 11.14 3.31
C GLU A 134 -5.81 10.34 2.69
N HIS A 135 -4.68 10.27 3.38
CA HIS A 135 -3.46 9.63 2.88
C HIS A 135 -3.27 8.18 3.37
N THR A 136 -4.36 7.46 3.66
CA THR A 136 -4.32 6.07 4.14
C THR A 136 -5.08 5.09 3.27
N SER A 137 -4.77 3.81 3.42
CA SER A 137 -5.40 2.76 2.62
C SER A 137 -6.86 2.55 3.00
N ILE A 138 -7.19 2.69 4.29
CA ILE A 138 -8.56 2.62 4.79
C ILE A 138 -9.45 3.70 4.18
N HIS A 139 -8.96 4.94 4.11
CA HIS A 139 -9.71 6.05 3.50
C HIS A 139 -10.04 5.75 2.04
N HIS A 140 -9.04 5.32 1.26
CA HIS A 140 -9.26 4.97 -0.14
C HIS A 140 -10.23 3.79 -0.31
N ARG A 141 -10.20 2.79 0.59
CA ARG A 141 -11.16 1.68 0.59
C ARG A 141 -12.59 2.16 0.89
N LEU A 142 -12.75 3.04 1.87
CA LEU A 142 -14.04 3.62 2.24
C LEU A 142 -14.63 4.43 1.09
N GLN A 143 -13.84 5.33 0.48
CA GLN A 143 -14.27 6.10 -0.69
C GLN A 143 -14.74 5.19 -1.84
N ARG A 144 -13.99 4.12 -2.12
CA ARG A 144 -14.35 3.18 -3.19
C ARG A 144 -15.61 2.39 -2.88
N ALA A 145 -15.85 2.04 -1.62
CA ALA A 145 -17.07 1.38 -1.17
C ALA A 145 -18.28 2.32 -1.26
N GLU A 146 -18.13 3.57 -0.83
CA GLU A 146 -19.17 4.61 -0.94
C GLU A 146 -19.55 4.88 -2.40
N ALA A 147 -18.54 5.01 -3.26
CA ALA A 147 -18.73 5.16 -4.71
C ALA A 147 -19.20 3.87 -5.41
N ARG A 148 -19.39 2.76 -4.68
CA ARG A 148 -19.81 1.44 -5.20
C ARG A 148 -18.91 0.91 -6.32
N THR A 149 -17.64 1.30 -6.32
CA THR A 149 -16.62 0.82 -7.29
C THR A 149 -15.98 -0.50 -6.87
N ILE A 150 -16.24 -0.93 -5.64
CA ILE A 150 -15.89 -2.25 -5.11
C ILE A 150 -17.08 -2.82 -4.36
N SER A 151 -17.22 -4.15 -4.37
CA SER A 151 -18.16 -4.83 -3.46
C SER A 151 -17.44 -5.14 -2.16
N LEU A 152 -18.10 -4.84 -1.04
CA LEU A 152 -17.59 -5.14 0.30
C LEU A 152 -17.42 -6.64 0.56
N SER A 153 -18.19 -7.49 -0.13
CA SER A 153 -18.06 -8.95 -0.07
C SER A 153 -16.93 -9.53 -0.91
N THR A 154 -16.19 -8.70 -1.67
CA THR A 154 -15.03 -9.17 -2.42
C THR A 154 -13.80 -9.27 -1.54
N ALA A 155 -12.93 -10.23 -1.85
CA ALA A 155 -11.64 -10.41 -1.19
C ALA A 155 -10.85 -9.11 -1.12
N LEU A 156 -10.17 -8.90 0.01
CA LEU A 156 -9.34 -7.73 0.27
C LEU A 156 -8.25 -7.61 -0.79
N ARG A 157 -8.34 -6.57 -1.63
CA ARG A 157 -7.37 -6.34 -2.71
C ARG A 157 -6.23 -5.45 -2.24
N PRO A 158 -4.99 -5.65 -2.73
CA PRO A 158 -3.92 -4.68 -2.57
C PRO A 158 -4.32 -3.34 -3.20
N LEU A 159 -3.78 -2.24 -2.66
CA LEU A 159 -4.03 -0.90 -3.23
C LEU A 159 -3.40 -0.74 -4.62
N ALA A 160 -2.22 -1.32 -4.81
CA ALA A 160 -1.45 -1.25 -6.04
C ALA A 160 -0.66 -2.56 -6.22
N GLY A 161 -0.28 -2.85 -7.47
CA GLY A 161 0.54 -4.01 -7.81
C GLY A 161 -0.25 -5.26 -8.17
N MET A 162 0.44 -6.39 -8.13
CA MET A 162 -0.10 -7.68 -8.57
C MET A 162 -1.19 -8.15 -7.61
N ARG A 163 -2.24 -8.76 -8.18
CA ARG A 163 -3.20 -9.50 -7.36
C ARG A 163 -2.44 -10.67 -6.77
N LEU A 164 -2.19 -10.62 -5.47
CA LEU A 164 -1.77 -11.81 -4.75
C LEU A 164 -2.83 -12.88 -5.05
N ALA A 165 -2.38 -14.09 -5.41
CA ALA A 165 -3.24 -15.27 -5.27
C ALA A 165 -3.85 -15.19 -3.86
N PRO A 166 -5.13 -15.55 -3.67
CA PRO A 166 -5.85 -15.26 -2.44
C PRO A 166 -5.12 -15.95 -1.28
N ALA A 167 -4.21 -15.23 -0.64
CA ALA A 167 -3.73 -15.51 0.68
C ALA A 167 -4.92 -15.14 1.57
N GLN A 168 -5.88 -16.06 1.54
CA GLN A 168 -7.06 -16.17 2.36
C GLN A 168 -8.16 -15.12 2.10
N SER A 169 -9.39 -15.63 2.08
CA SER A 169 -10.61 -15.00 1.62
C SER A 169 -11.16 -13.95 2.59
N LEU A 170 -10.30 -13.12 3.20
CA LEU A 170 -10.77 -12.01 4.01
C LEU A 170 -11.51 -11.05 3.11
N GLN A 171 -12.81 -10.85 3.36
CA GLN A 171 -13.56 -9.91 2.57
C GLN A 171 -13.17 -8.49 2.97
N THR A 172 -13.40 -7.55 2.05
CA THR A 172 -13.16 -6.14 2.35
C THR A 172 -13.97 -5.70 3.57
N ILE A 173 -15.20 -6.19 3.73
CA ILE A 173 -16.03 -5.91 4.92
C ILE A 173 -15.39 -6.40 6.22
N ASP A 174 -14.83 -7.61 6.23
CA ASP A 174 -14.20 -8.19 7.43
C ASP A 174 -12.98 -7.38 7.87
N TYR A 175 -12.19 -6.90 6.90
CA TYR A 175 -11.08 -6.00 7.19
C TYR A 175 -11.53 -4.64 7.74
N LEU A 176 -12.58 -4.04 7.14
CA LEU A 176 -13.13 -2.77 7.64
C LEU A 176 -13.66 -2.92 9.07
N GLU A 177 -14.34 -4.02 9.38
CA GLU A 177 -14.79 -4.34 10.74
C GLU A 177 -13.63 -4.56 11.70
N LEU A 178 -12.56 -5.25 11.29
CA LEU A 178 -11.35 -5.41 12.10
C LEU A 178 -10.77 -4.04 12.49
N VAL A 179 -10.57 -3.15 11.52
CA VAL A 179 -10.02 -1.80 11.77
C VAL A 179 -10.96 -0.98 12.64
N ARG A 180 -12.27 -1.10 12.42
CA ARG A 180 -13.29 -0.43 13.24
C ARG A 180 -13.32 -0.93 14.67
N LEU A 181 -13.22 -2.24 14.89
CA LEU A 181 -13.14 -2.84 16.23
C LEU A 181 -11.86 -2.38 16.93
N GLU A 182 -10.72 -2.40 16.25
CA GLU A 182 -9.46 -1.87 16.79
C GLU A 182 -9.53 -0.38 17.11
N TRP A 183 -10.22 0.42 16.30
CA TRP A 183 -10.45 1.83 16.58
C TRP A 183 -11.35 2.03 17.80
N THR A 184 -12.51 1.39 17.82
CA THR A 184 -13.51 1.55 18.89
C THR A 184 -13.02 1.05 20.25
N ASN A 185 -12.30 -0.07 20.27
CA ASN A 185 -11.62 -0.59 21.46
C ASN A 185 -10.61 0.41 22.04
N ARG A 186 -10.08 1.34 21.23
CA ARG A 186 -9.06 2.32 21.64
C ARG A 186 -9.61 3.72 21.87
N ALA A 187 -10.73 4.08 21.22
CA ALA A 187 -11.41 5.36 21.41
C ALA A 187 -12.24 5.41 22.71
N GLY A 188 -12.60 4.27 23.28
CA GLY A 188 -13.45 4.14 24.47
C GLY A 188 -12.73 4.11 25.84
N GLY A 189 -11.40 4.16 25.92
CA GLY A 189 -10.71 4.10 27.22
C GLY A 189 -9.19 3.98 27.11
N GLN A 190 -8.50 4.63 28.04
CA GLN A 190 -7.06 4.94 28.06
C GLN A 190 -6.09 3.82 27.64
N ALA A 191 -5.00 4.30 27.01
CA ALA A 191 -3.61 3.84 27.14
C ALA A 191 -3.39 2.40 27.64
N TRP A 192 -2.82 1.58 26.75
CA TRP A 192 -2.02 0.38 27.04
C TRP A 192 -1.95 -0.01 28.52
N SER A 193 -2.89 -0.83 28.97
CA SER A 193 -2.68 -1.72 30.10
C SER A 193 -3.52 -3.00 29.89
N HIS A 194 -2.93 -4.11 30.30
CA HIS A 194 -3.35 -5.50 30.08
C HIS A 194 -4.86 -5.83 30.25
N ARG A 195 -5.28 -6.87 29.50
CA ARG A 195 -6.42 -7.80 29.68
C ARG A 195 -7.84 -7.39 29.22
N ILE A 196 -8.34 -8.22 28.28
CA ILE A 196 -9.69 -8.80 28.15
C ILE A 196 -10.78 -8.25 29.09
N GLY A 197 -11.84 -7.63 28.54
CA GLY A 197 -13.22 -7.71 29.07
C GLY A 197 -14.08 -6.43 29.15
N GLY A 198 -14.92 -6.15 28.11
CA GLY A 198 -16.23 -5.43 28.13
C GLY A 198 -16.30 -3.92 28.51
N PRO A 199 -17.48 -3.25 28.40
CA PRO A 199 -18.45 -3.17 27.29
C PRO A 199 -18.55 -1.78 26.62
N PHE A 200 -19.23 -1.79 25.47
CA PHE A 200 -19.35 -0.86 24.33
C PHE A 200 -19.87 0.58 24.52
N GLY A 201 -19.44 1.47 23.60
CA GLY A 201 -20.05 2.76 23.24
C GLY A 201 -20.40 2.84 21.74
N ALA A 202 -21.37 3.69 21.37
CA ALA A 202 -22.28 3.58 20.22
C ALA A 202 -21.74 3.84 18.79
N ILE A 203 -22.50 3.33 17.80
CA ILE A 203 -22.25 3.28 16.34
C ILE A 203 -22.81 4.53 15.63
N PRO A 204 -22.08 5.17 14.69
CA PRO A 204 -22.62 6.23 13.82
C PRO A 204 -23.68 5.75 12.81
N ALA A 205 -24.75 6.53 12.66
CA ALA A 205 -25.99 6.18 11.94
C ALA A 205 -25.89 6.04 10.39
N TRP A 206 -24.75 6.31 9.77
CA TRP A 206 -24.55 6.05 8.33
C TRP A 206 -24.16 4.58 8.06
N PHE A 207 -23.65 3.87 9.07
CA PHE A 207 -23.21 2.48 8.97
C PHE A 207 -24.38 1.49 9.07
N THR A 208 -25.42 1.80 9.84
CA THR A 208 -26.63 0.96 9.99
C THR A 208 -27.47 0.90 8.70
N ARG A 209 -27.39 1.90 7.83
CA ARG A 209 -28.20 1.97 6.60
C ARG A 209 -27.64 1.15 5.44
N ALA A 210 -26.33 0.89 5.40
CA ALA A 210 -25.73 0.05 4.36
C ALA A 210 -25.86 -1.46 4.67
N ALA A 211 -25.77 -1.84 5.94
CA ALA A 211 -25.90 -3.24 6.37
C ALA A 211 -27.35 -3.76 6.33
N MET A 212 -28.34 -2.89 6.54
CA MET A 212 -29.77 -3.27 6.53
C MET A 212 -30.42 -3.31 5.13
N ALA A 213 -29.71 -2.90 4.08
CA ALA A 213 -30.22 -2.89 2.71
C ALA A 213 -29.88 -4.16 1.90
N LEU A 214 -29.22 -5.15 2.51
CA LEU A 214 -28.98 -6.45 1.91
C LEU A 214 -30.16 -7.38 2.22
N PRO A 215 -30.85 -7.95 1.20
CA PRO A 215 -31.86 -8.96 1.46
C PRO A 215 -31.19 -10.17 2.12
N ASN A 216 -31.80 -10.66 3.20
CA ASN A 216 -31.46 -11.93 3.85
C ASN A 216 -31.38 -13.05 2.80
N ALA A 217 -30.16 -13.48 2.44
CA ALA A 217 -29.94 -14.80 1.87
C ALA A 217 -29.64 -15.72 3.05
N GLY A 218 -30.68 -16.41 3.52
CA GLY A 218 -30.53 -17.47 4.52
C GLY A 218 -29.77 -18.66 3.94
N TYR A 219 -29.00 -19.30 4.82
CA TYR A 219 -28.42 -20.66 4.77
C TYR A 219 -27.72 -21.10 3.47
#